data_AF-A0A453DR21-F1
#
_entry.id   AF-A0A453DR21-F1
#
_cell.length_a   1.000
_cell.length_b   1.000
_cell.length_c   1.000
_cell.angle_alpha   90.00
_cell.angle_beta   90.00
_cell.angle_gamma   90.00
#
_symmetry.space_group_name_H-M   'P 1'
#
loop_
_entity.id
_entity.type
_entity.pdbx_description
1 polymer ?
#
loop_
_entity_poly.entity_id
_entity_poly.type
_entity_poly.pdbx_seq_one_letter_code
_entity_poly.pdbx_strand_id
1 'polypeptide(L)'
;RFMRVDALSLLLSMANVGAYSDVLAVDMVGGLVVGSVAERLGGTGYVCSTYLGSAPSSIDIIRMYNLSSDMTSRIFQAPLGDLCSLQSAGDAPSVLSGSIQRDLVEPAAVPDESLQSSLAKPINTEVSDGNAQSMTVQPINMEVPEPATDD
;
A
#
# COMPACT_ATOMS: atom_id res chain seq x y z
N ARG A 1 14.45 -15.99 16.69
CA ARG A 1 15.16 -14.94 15.91
C ARG A 1 14.22 -13.74 15.83
N PHE A 2 14.73 -12.51 15.97
CA PHE A 2 13.91 -11.29 16.01
C PHE A 2 14.06 -10.48 14.72
N MET A 3 13.02 -9.73 14.35
CA MET A 3 13.08 -8.74 13.27
C MET A 3 13.77 -7.47 13.79
N ARG A 4 14.74 -6.94 13.04
CA ARG A 4 15.36 -5.65 13.35
C ARG A 4 14.56 -4.51 12.71
N VAL A 5 14.67 -3.31 13.27
CA VAL A 5 13.95 -2.11 12.79
C VAL A 5 14.33 -1.73 11.35
N ASP A 6 15.60 -1.88 10.97
CA ASP A 6 16.07 -1.60 9.62
C ASP A 6 15.49 -2.59 8.60
N ALA A 7 15.30 -3.86 8.99
CA ALA A 7 14.72 -4.88 8.13
C ALA A 7 13.24 -4.59 7.83
N LEU A 8 12.48 -4.09 8.81
CA LEU A 8 11.08 -3.68 8.61
C LEU A 8 10.99 -2.51 7.63
N SER A 9 11.84 -1.49 7.80
CA SER A 9 11.87 -0.32 6.92
C SER A 9 12.22 -0.70 5.47
N LEU A 10 13.20 -1.60 5.30
CA LEU A 10 13.59 -2.13 3.99
C LEU A 10 12.46 -2.97 3.38
N LEU A 11 11.81 -3.83 4.16
CA LEU A 11 10.67 -4.65 3.71
C LEU A 11 9.56 -3.77 3.12
N LEU A 12 9.12 -2.75 3.86
CA LEU A 12 8.04 -1.86 3.41
C LEU A 12 8.40 -1.06 2.16
N SER A 13 9.68 -0.69 2.04
CA SER A 13 10.17 0.04 0.87
C SER A 13 10.27 -0.86 -0.36
N MET A 14 10.77 -2.09 -0.21
CA MET A 14 10.85 -3.09 -1.28
C MET A 14 9.47 -3.59 -1.71
N ALA A 15 8.52 -3.67 -0.77
CA ALA A 15 7.12 -4.00 -1.07
C ALA A 15 6.35 -2.81 -1.68
N ASN A 16 6.98 -1.64 -1.83
CA ASN A 16 6.37 -0.43 -2.37
C ASN A 16 5.07 -0.05 -1.65
N VAL A 17 5.05 -0.16 -0.33
CA VAL A 17 3.87 0.18 0.47
C VAL A 17 3.70 1.70 0.47
N GLY A 18 2.53 2.17 0.05
CA GLY A 18 2.19 3.58 0.02
C GLY A 18 0.70 3.82 -0.17
N ALA A 19 0.30 5.09 -0.11
CA ALA A 19 -1.08 5.51 -0.26
C ALA A 19 -1.77 4.86 -1.48
N TYR A 20 -3.06 4.55 -1.33
CA TYR A 20 -3.91 3.92 -2.36
C TYR A 20 -3.50 2.50 -2.79
N SER A 21 -2.60 1.83 -2.06
CA SER A 21 -2.20 0.46 -2.35
C SER A 21 -3.08 -0.55 -1.61
N ASP A 22 -3.38 -1.67 -2.26
CA ASP A 22 -4.00 -2.83 -1.63
C ASP A 22 -2.94 -3.86 -1.29
N VAL A 23 -2.64 -3.99 0.00
CA VAL A 23 -1.51 -4.79 0.49
C VAL A 23 -2.02 -6.07 1.16
N LEU A 24 -1.54 -7.21 0.67
CA LEU A 24 -1.72 -8.50 1.32
C LEU A 24 -0.49 -8.81 2.18
N ALA A 25 -0.68 -8.99 3.47
CA ALA A 25 0.40 -9.28 4.42
C ALA A 25 0.13 -10.60 5.16
N VAL A 26 1.18 -11.36 5.44
CA VAL A 26 1.14 -12.49 6.39
C VAL A 26 2.01 -12.07 7.57
N ASP A 27 1.40 -11.88 8.73
CA ASP A 27 2.10 -11.38 9.93
C ASP A 27 1.93 -12.35 11.10
N MET A 28 3.06 -12.82 11.62
CA MET A 28 3.16 -13.70 12.79
C MET A 28 3.82 -13.00 13.99
N VAL A 29 4.01 -11.68 13.90
CA VAL A 29 4.69 -10.83 14.89
C VAL A 29 3.69 -9.96 15.65
N GLY A 30 2.48 -10.46 15.82
CA GLY A 30 1.44 -9.81 16.63
C GLY A 30 0.87 -8.52 16.04
N GLY A 31 1.02 -8.30 14.72
CA GLY A 31 0.52 -7.12 14.03
C GLY A 31 1.55 -6.03 13.73
N LEU A 32 2.84 -6.29 13.98
CA LEU A 32 3.89 -5.31 13.74
C LEU A 32 3.99 -4.93 12.26
N VAL A 33 3.92 -5.91 11.36
CA VAL A 33 4.01 -5.66 9.92
C VAL A 33 2.72 -5.01 9.43
N VAL A 34 1.56 -5.52 9.86
CA VAL A 34 0.24 -4.99 9.46
C VAL A 34 0.06 -3.55 9.95
N GLY A 35 0.44 -3.24 11.19
CA GLY A 35 0.38 -1.89 11.74
C GLY A 35 1.27 -0.91 10.97
N SER A 36 2.49 -1.33 10.63
CA SER A 36 3.40 -0.49 9.84
C SER A 36 2.90 -0.26 8.42
N VAL A 37 2.27 -1.26 7.80
CA VAL A 37 1.60 -1.10 6.51
C VAL A 37 0.45 -0.12 6.63
N ALA A 38 -0.45 -0.30 7.60
CA ALA A 38 -1.60 0.56 7.82
C ALA A 38 -1.22 2.03 8.08
N GLU A 39 -0.17 2.28 8.87
CA GLU A 39 0.38 3.61 9.09
C GLU A 39 0.86 4.23 7.77
N ARG A 40 1.63 3.48 6.99
CA ARG A 40 2.19 3.95 5.72
C ARG A 40 1.15 4.16 4.61
N LEU A 41 0.03 3.44 4.68
CA LEU A 41 -1.14 3.65 3.81
C LEU A 41 -1.87 4.97 4.12
N GLY A 42 -1.71 5.53 5.32
CA GLY A 42 -2.28 6.84 5.65
C GLY A 42 -3.81 6.88 5.65
N GLY A 43 -4.49 5.74 5.76
CA GLY A 43 -5.96 5.65 5.62
C GLY A 43 -6.46 5.54 4.17
N THR A 44 -5.56 5.38 3.20
CA THR A 44 -5.88 5.21 1.78
C THR A 44 -5.42 3.84 1.29
N GLY A 45 -6.22 3.16 0.45
CA GLY A 45 -6.00 1.74 0.12
C GLY A 45 -6.50 0.80 1.22
N TYR A 46 -6.08 -0.46 1.19
CA TYR A 46 -6.51 -1.50 2.13
C TYR A 46 -5.36 -2.40 2.54
N VAL A 47 -5.40 -2.94 3.76
CA VAL A 47 -4.47 -4.00 4.18
C VAL A 47 -5.26 -5.24 4.57
N CYS A 48 -4.96 -6.35 3.90
CA CYS A 48 -5.48 -7.66 4.23
C CYS A 48 -4.39 -8.45 4.94
N SER A 49 -4.57 -8.69 6.23
CA SER A 49 -3.73 -9.58 7.02
C SER A 49 -4.24 -11.00 6.92
N THR A 50 -3.42 -11.88 6.36
CA THR A 50 -3.72 -13.31 6.31
C THR A 50 -3.03 -14.04 7.44
N TYR A 51 -3.75 -15.01 8.01
CA TYR A 51 -3.23 -15.85 9.10
C TYR A 51 -3.29 -17.33 8.74
N LEU A 52 -2.39 -18.11 9.33
CA LEU A 52 -2.35 -19.55 9.16
C LEU A 52 -3.05 -20.21 10.35
N GLY A 53 -3.98 -21.13 10.07
CA GLY A 53 -4.73 -21.87 11.09
C GLY A 53 -6.18 -21.43 11.22
N SER A 54 -6.83 -21.87 12.30
CA SER A 54 -8.27 -21.69 12.53
C SER A 54 -8.64 -20.30 13.04
N ALA A 55 -7.73 -19.63 13.78
CA ALA A 55 -7.99 -18.36 14.42
C ALA A 55 -6.94 -17.30 14.04
N PRO A 56 -7.35 -16.02 13.92
CA PRO A 56 -6.42 -14.92 13.70
C PRO A 56 -5.43 -14.79 14.87
N SER A 57 -4.20 -14.41 14.55
CA SER A 57 -3.23 -14.00 15.57
C SER A 57 -3.67 -12.70 16.22
N SER A 58 -3.35 -12.51 17.51
CA SER A 58 -3.62 -11.24 18.16
C SER A 58 -2.85 -10.13 17.46
N ILE A 59 -3.52 -9.00 17.25
CA ILE A 59 -2.99 -7.85 16.51
C ILE A 59 -2.89 -6.60 17.39
N ASP A 60 -2.86 -6.81 18.70
CA ASP A 60 -3.02 -5.77 19.72
C ASP A 60 -1.95 -4.68 19.65
N ILE A 61 -0.78 -4.97 19.05
CA ILE A 61 0.29 -3.99 18.86
C ILE A 61 -0.15 -2.81 17.98
N ILE A 62 -1.16 -3.00 17.11
CA ILE A 62 -1.71 -1.93 16.27
C ILE A 62 -2.24 -0.77 17.13
N ARG A 63 -2.70 -1.06 18.35
CA ARG A 63 -3.13 -0.01 19.29
C ARG A 63 -2.00 0.95 19.68
N MET A 64 -0.74 0.53 19.54
CA MET A 64 0.44 1.35 19.84
C MET A 64 0.84 2.25 18.66
N TYR A 65 0.35 1.98 17.44
CA TYR A 65 0.62 2.80 16.25
C TYR A 65 -0.19 4.11 16.22
N ASN A 66 -1.10 4.31 17.18
CA ASN A 66 -1.95 5.51 17.25
C ASN A 66 -2.72 5.78 15.94
N LEU A 67 -3.20 4.72 15.29
CA LEU A 67 -3.97 4.81 14.06
C LEU A 67 -5.33 5.47 14.32
N SER A 68 -5.81 6.25 13.35
CA SER A 68 -7.18 6.78 13.37
C SER A 68 -8.21 5.65 13.19
N SER A 69 -9.48 5.95 13.50
CA SER A 69 -10.59 5.04 13.18
C SER A 69 -10.63 4.67 11.71
N ASP A 70 -10.36 5.65 10.85
CA ASP A 70 -10.40 5.50 9.40
C ASP A 70 -9.30 4.57 8.92
N MET A 71 -8.08 4.69 9.48
CA MET A 71 -6.98 3.76 9.21
C MET A 71 -7.30 2.34 9.69
N THR A 72 -7.84 2.22 10.91
CA THR A 72 -8.13 0.91 11.52
C THR A 72 -9.25 0.18 10.79
N SER A 73 -10.26 0.90 10.29
CA SER A 73 -11.37 0.34 9.52
C SER A 73 -10.95 -0.28 8.18
N ARG A 74 -9.71 -0.05 7.73
CA ARG A 74 -9.17 -0.53 6.44
C ARG A 74 -8.33 -1.80 6.60
N ILE A 75 -8.20 -2.29 7.83
CA ILE A 75 -7.46 -3.50 8.18
C ILE A 75 -8.44 -4.67 8.22
N PHE A 76 -8.28 -5.59 7.27
CA PHE A 76 -9.06 -6.82 7.20
C PHE A 76 -8.21 -8.02 7.60
N GLN A 77 -8.84 -9.04 8.19
CA GLN A 77 -8.19 -10.30 8.45
C GLN A 77 -8.92 -11.44 7.73
N ALA A 78 -8.16 -12.31 7.08
CA ALA A 78 -8.70 -13.48 6.39
C ALA A 78 -7.83 -14.72 6.66
N PRO A 79 -8.40 -15.92 6.80
CA PRO A 79 -7.60 -17.13 6.85
C PRO A 79 -6.93 -17.37 5.50
N LEU A 80 -5.64 -17.74 5.51
CA LEU A 80 -4.91 -18.05 4.28
C LEU A 80 -5.55 -19.22 3.50
N GLY A 81 -6.24 -20.12 4.20
CA GLY A 81 -6.99 -21.21 3.60
C GLY A 81 -8.03 -20.75 2.59
N ASP A 82 -8.73 -19.65 2.85
CA ASP A 82 -9.76 -19.12 1.95
C ASP A 82 -9.16 -18.66 0.62
N LEU A 83 -7.99 -18.00 0.69
CA LEU A 83 -7.23 -17.57 -0.49
C LEU A 83 -6.75 -18.79 -1.30
N CYS A 84 -6.30 -19.85 -0.59
CA CYS A 84 -5.87 -21.10 -1.22
C CYS A 84 -7.04 -21.93 -1.82
N SER A 85 -8.25 -21.81 -1.28
CA SER A 85 -9.43 -22.41 -1.88
C SER A 85 -9.84 -21.68 -3.17
N LEU A 86 -9.74 -20.35 -3.19
CA LEU A 86 -10.04 -19.54 -4.38
C LEU A 86 -9.10 -19.82 -5.55
N GLN A 87 -7.79 -20.02 -5.32
CA GLN A 87 -6.87 -20.42 -6.41
C GLN A 87 -7.23 -21.79 -6.99
N SER A 88 -7.77 -22.71 -6.18
CA SER A 88 -8.10 -24.07 -6.60
C SER A 88 -9.44 -24.14 -7.33
N ALA A 89 -10.33 -23.19 -7.05
CA ALA A 89 -11.58 -22.98 -7.78
C ALA A 89 -11.39 -22.16 -9.07
N GLY A 90 -10.19 -21.64 -9.32
CA GLY A 90 -9.86 -20.64 -10.33
C GLY A 90 -9.76 -21.12 -11.79
N ASP A 91 -10.59 -22.08 -12.21
CA ASP A 91 -10.83 -22.35 -13.64
C ASP A 91 -12.18 -21.77 -14.13
N ALA A 92 -12.80 -20.87 -13.36
CA ALA A 92 -13.93 -20.07 -13.83
C ALA A 92 -13.96 -18.68 -13.17
N PRO A 93 -14.07 -17.57 -13.95
CA PRO A 93 -14.27 -16.26 -13.39
C PRO A 93 -15.75 -16.08 -13.05
N SER A 94 -16.10 -15.88 -11.79
CA SER A 94 -17.42 -15.33 -11.46
C SER A 94 -17.37 -14.38 -10.27
N VAL A 95 -17.50 -13.10 -10.62
CA VAL A 95 -18.36 -12.10 -9.96
C VAL A 95 -18.21 -11.98 -8.44
N LEU A 96 -17.49 -10.93 -8.03
CA LEU A 96 -17.71 -10.25 -6.74
C LEU A 96 -19.17 -9.77 -6.72
N SER A 97 -20.06 -10.63 -6.23
CA SER A 97 -21.50 -10.37 -6.16
C SER A 97 -21.79 -9.43 -4.99
N GLY A 98 -21.65 -8.13 -5.23
CA GLY A 98 -22.18 -7.08 -4.37
C GLY A 98 -23.69 -6.98 -4.59
N SER A 99 -24.48 -7.53 -3.68
CA SER A 99 -25.93 -7.39 -3.64
C SER A 99 -26.32 -5.92 -3.44
N ILE A 100 -26.60 -5.19 -4.51
CA ILE A 100 -27.47 -4.01 -4.46
C ILE A 100 -28.67 -4.28 -5.35
N GLN A 101 -29.76 -4.69 -4.71
CA GLN A 101 -31.10 -4.73 -5.29
C GLN A 101 -31.50 -3.28 -5.68
N ARG A 102 -31.57 -2.98 -6.98
CA ARG A 102 -32.37 -1.88 -7.51
C ARG A 102 -33.16 -2.38 -8.70
N ASP A 103 -34.46 -2.18 -8.58
CA ASP A 103 -35.52 -2.71 -9.42
C ASP A 103 -35.70 -1.88 -10.71
N LEU A 104 -35.97 -2.61 -11.80
CA LEU A 104 -36.66 -2.27 -13.06
C LEU A 104 -36.18 -1.09 -13.95
N VAL A 105 -35.79 -1.40 -15.20
CA VAL A 105 -36.59 -1.24 -16.45
C VAL A 105 -35.69 -1.43 -17.68
N GLU A 106 -36.08 -2.40 -18.53
CA GLU A 106 -35.60 -2.67 -19.90
C GLU A 106 -36.05 -1.55 -20.87
N PRO A 107 -35.31 -1.22 -21.95
CA PRO A 107 -35.74 -1.79 -23.24
C PRO A 107 -34.65 -2.07 -24.28
N ALA A 108 -34.87 -3.18 -25.00
CA ALA A 108 -34.75 -3.40 -26.45
C ALA A 108 -33.44 -3.14 -27.24
N ALA A 109 -33.08 -4.20 -27.98
CA ALA A 109 -32.06 -4.37 -29.03
C ALA A 109 -32.16 -3.38 -30.22
N VAL A 110 -31.23 -3.22 -31.18
CA VAL A 110 -30.39 -4.17 -31.96
C VAL A 110 -29.22 -3.38 -32.65
N PRO A 111 -28.36 -3.92 -33.56
CA PRO A 111 -26.89 -3.91 -33.39
C PRO A 111 -26.11 -3.22 -34.57
N ASP A 112 -24.79 -3.41 -34.56
CA ASP A 112 -23.91 -3.72 -35.71
C ASP A 112 -22.78 -2.72 -36.07
N GLU A 113 -21.65 -3.32 -36.46
CA GLU A 113 -20.47 -2.79 -37.17
C GLU A 113 -19.49 -1.88 -36.39
N SER A 114 -18.17 -1.81 -36.63
CA SER A 114 -17.16 -2.57 -37.37
C SER A 114 -15.93 -1.62 -37.42
N LEU A 115 -14.74 -2.14 -37.08
CA LEU A 115 -13.41 -1.72 -37.55
C LEU A 115 -12.87 -0.28 -37.35
N GLN A 116 -11.75 -0.25 -36.61
CA GLN A 116 -10.46 0.39 -36.92
C GLN A 116 -10.43 1.89 -37.31
N SER A 117 -9.70 2.67 -36.51
CA SER A 117 -8.92 3.81 -37.02
C SER A 117 -7.54 3.86 -36.38
N SER A 118 -6.52 3.76 -37.23
CA SER A 118 -5.10 3.90 -36.94
C SER A 118 -4.62 5.35 -37.20
N LEU A 119 -3.41 5.65 -36.70
CA LEU A 119 -2.46 6.71 -37.15
C LEU A 119 -2.68 8.11 -36.52
N ALA A 120 -1.70 8.78 -35.90
CA ALA A 120 -0.29 8.94 -36.30
C ALA A 120 0.73 9.09 -35.13
N LYS A 121 2.00 8.87 -35.49
CA LYS A 121 3.27 8.76 -34.71
C LYS A 121 4.10 10.07 -34.91
N PRO A 122 5.42 10.12 -34.60
CA PRO A 122 6.14 10.29 -33.32
C PRO A 122 6.88 11.65 -33.24
N ILE A 123 7.54 11.96 -32.11
CA ILE A 123 8.69 12.89 -32.11
C ILE A 123 9.82 12.24 -31.32
N ASN A 124 10.91 11.92 -32.02
CA ASN A 124 12.19 11.50 -31.47
C ASN A 124 13.08 12.73 -31.21
N THR A 125 14.20 12.48 -30.51
CA THR A 125 15.47 13.24 -30.46
C THR A 125 15.79 13.72 -29.05
N GLU A 126 16.92 13.42 -28.40
CA GLU A 126 18.05 12.50 -28.58
C GLU A 126 18.78 12.47 -27.21
N VAL A 127 19.65 11.48 -27.06
CA VAL A 127 20.54 11.18 -25.93
C VAL A 127 21.48 12.34 -25.56
N SER A 128 21.77 12.53 -24.27
CA SER A 128 23.11 13.00 -23.85
C SER A 128 23.45 12.60 -22.40
N ASP A 129 24.66 12.07 -22.26
CA ASP A 129 25.27 11.46 -21.08
C ASP A 129 25.63 12.44 -19.95
N GLY A 130 25.63 11.90 -18.72
CA GLY A 130 26.67 12.09 -17.70
C GLY A 130 26.95 13.50 -17.14
N ASN A 131 26.79 13.66 -15.82
CA ASN A 131 27.91 13.95 -14.90
C ASN A 131 27.39 14.15 -13.45
N ALA A 132 28.09 13.55 -12.49
CA ALA A 132 27.87 13.70 -11.06
C ALA A 132 28.45 15.04 -10.55
N GLN A 133 27.68 15.79 -9.77
CA GLN A 133 28.16 16.90 -8.92
C GLN A 133 27.35 16.85 -7.62
N SER A 134 27.85 16.21 -6.56
CA SER A 134 28.66 16.81 -5.49
C SER A 134 28.05 18.10 -4.96
N MET A 135 27.08 17.99 -4.03
CA MET A 135 26.66 19.12 -3.20
C MET A 135 27.61 19.23 -2.01
N THR A 136 28.36 20.33 -1.99
CA THR A 136 29.24 20.76 -0.91
C THR A 136 28.39 21.19 0.28
N VAL A 137 28.59 20.55 1.44
CA VAL A 137 28.02 20.95 2.72
C VAL A 137 28.73 22.22 3.19
N GLN A 138 27.99 23.32 3.37
CA GLN A 138 28.50 24.49 4.08
C GLN A 138 28.31 24.30 5.60
N PRO A 139 29.33 24.57 6.44
CA PRO A 139 29.19 24.49 7.88
C PRO A 139 28.39 25.70 8.40
N ILE A 140 27.34 25.42 9.16
CA ILE A 140 26.59 26.43 9.91
C ILE A 140 27.46 26.96 11.07
N ASN A 141 27.78 28.25 11.02
CA ASN A 141 28.50 28.96 12.08
C ASN A 141 27.52 29.25 13.22
N MET A 142 27.63 28.53 14.35
CA MET A 142 26.80 28.79 15.53
C MET A 142 27.52 29.80 16.42
N GLU A 143 27.16 31.07 16.26
CA GLU A 143 27.66 32.15 17.11
C GLU A 143 26.98 32.05 18.50
N VAL A 144 27.80 31.93 19.54
CA VAL A 144 27.38 31.85 20.94
C VAL A 144 27.34 33.27 21.49
N PRO A 145 26.21 33.77 22.05
CA PRO A 145 26.18 35.08 22.68
C PRO A 145 26.95 35.08 24.02
N GLU A 146 27.84 36.05 24.22
CA GLU A 146 28.57 36.25 25.48
C GLU A 146 27.66 36.74 26.63
N PRO A 147 27.97 36.39 27.89
CA PRO A 147 27.20 36.85 29.05
C PRO A 147 27.58 38.27 29.47
N ALA A 148 26.58 39.10 29.74
CA ALA A 148 26.77 40.43 30.34
C ALA A 148 27.20 40.30 31.82
N THR A 149 28.31 40.94 32.17
CA THR A 149 28.70 41.21 33.55
C THR A 149 28.06 42.52 34.00
N ASP A 150 27.23 42.48 35.05
CA ASP A 150 26.82 43.67 35.81
C ASP A 150 27.74 43.79 37.05
N ASP A 151 28.33 44.99 37.21
CA ASP A 151 29.03 45.48 38.41
C ASP A 151 28.05 45.91 39.52
#